data_AF-A0A094QED6-F1
#
_entry.id   AF-A0A094QED6-F1
#
_cell.length_a   1.000
_cell.length_b   1.000
_cell.length_c   1.000
_cell.angle_alpha   90.00
_cell.angle_beta   90.00
_cell.angle_gamma   90.00
#
_symmetry.space_group_name_H-M   'P 1'
#
loop_
_entity.id
_entity.type
_entity.pdbx_description
1 polymer ?
#
loop_
_entity_poly.entity_id
_entity_poly.type
_entity_poly.pdbx_seq_one_letter_code
_entity_poly.pdbx_strand_id
1 'polypeptide(L)'
;MTDDVSTTNSDTAEIARESIMSKMVSPQRGIVLPDLKSRRRKYKAADVEQAFRDIAAQVDDYQTTVTQEILQLLALLITEVHRETTTQRQVAEAEISEMREEIKREGALIISNAQREAMSLDLKMDEIRRLAAEVTNAANSTPPA
;
A
#
# COMPACT_ATOMS: atom_id res chain seq x y z
N MET A 1 -0.72 10.11 -69.91
CA MET A 1 -0.23 8.85 -69.33
C MET A 1 -0.36 9.00 -67.83
N THR A 2 -1.38 8.39 -67.24
CA THR A 2 -1.66 8.40 -65.80
C THR A 2 -1.26 7.03 -65.28
N ASP A 3 -0.31 7.00 -64.36
CA ASP A 3 0.16 5.78 -63.71
C ASP A 3 -0.96 5.20 -62.85
N ASP A 4 -1.48 4.05 -63.27
CA ASP A 4 -2.36 3.22 -62.45
C ASP A 4 -1.52 2.63 -61.30
N VAL A 5 -1.72 3.16 -60.10
CA VAL A 5 -1.17 2.59 -58.87
C VAL A 5 -1.84 1.24 -58.63
N SER A 6 -1.08 0.18 -58.90
CA SER A 6 -1.45 -1.21 -58.67
C SER A 6 -1.82 -1.41 -57.19
N THR A 7 -3.12 -1.55 -56.93
CA THR A 7 -3.65 -1.82 -55.59
C THR A 7 -3.24 -3.22 -55.16
N THR A 8 -2.47 -3.29 -54.09
CA THR A 8 -2.10 -4.53 -53.38
C THR A 8 -3.35 -5.37 -53.09
N ASN A 9 -3.24 -6.66 -53.41
CA ASN A 9 -4.29 -7.68 -53.39
C ASN A 9 -5.14 -7.69 -52.10
N SER A 10 -6.45 -7.91 -52.29
CA SER A 10 -7.52 -8.11 -51.30
C SER A 10 -7.07 -8.82 -50.00
N ASP A 11 -6.24 -9.85 -50.12
CA ASP A 11 -5.81 -10.69 -49.01
C ASP A 11 -4.99 -9.93 -47.94
N THR A 12 -4.19 -8.94 -48.34
CA THR A 12 -3.39 -8.15 -47.39
C THR A 12 -4.24 -7.25 -46.51
N ALA A 13 -5.35 -6.72 -47.04
CA ALA A 13 -6.29 -5.91 -46.29
C ALA A 13 -7.13 -6.76 -45.33
N GLU A 14 -7.44 -7.99 -45.70
CA GLU A 14 -8.20 -8.95 -44.86
C GLU A 14 -7.34 -9.46 -43.69
N ILE A 15 -6.08 -9.81 -43.94
CA ILE A 15 -5.11 -10.23 -42.91
C ILE A 15 -4.84 -9.08 -41.92
N ALA A 16 -4.72 -7.84 -42.39
CA ALA A 16 -4.56 -6.68 -41.52
C ALA A 16 -5.80 -6.45 -40.63
N ARG A 17 -7.01 -6.64 -41.18
CA ARG A 17 -8.27 -6.55 -40.42
C ARG A 17 -8.35 -7.62 -39.33
N GLU A 18 -8.00 -8.87 -39.64
CA GLU A 18 -7.99 -9.96 -38.66
C GLU A 18 -6.96 -9.73 -37.54
N SER A 19 -5.77 -9.24 -37.90
CA SER A 19 -4.71 -8.92 -36.94
C SER A 19 -5.11 -7.80 -35.98
N ILE A 20 -5.83 -6.79 -36.47
CA ILE A 20 -6.37 -5.69 -35.65
C ILE A 20 -7.51 -6.21 -34.77
N MET A 21 -8.45 -6.99 -35.31
CA MET A 21 -9.59 -7.55 -34.55
C MET A 21 -9.17 -8.52 -33.44
N SER A 22 -8.12 -9.31 -33.68
CA SER A 22 -7.56 -10.26 -32.70
C SER A 22 -7.05 -9.57 -31.42
N LYS A 23 -6.62 -8.30 -31.52
CA LYS A 23 -6.04 -7.54 -30.41
C LYS A 23 -7.04 -6.67 -29.63
N MET A 24 -8.31 -6.62 -30.04
CA MET A 24 -9.32 -5.70 -29.48
C MET A 24 -10.40 -6.40 -28.66
N VAL A 25 -10.79 -5.79 -27.54
CA VAL A 25 -11.88 -6.24 -26.65
C VAL A 25 -13.24 -5.82 -27.25
N SER A 26 -14.30 -6.60 -27.00
CA SER A 26 -15.62 -6.51 -27.64
C SER A 26 -16.21 -5.10 -27.84
N PRO A 27 -16.08 -4.11 -26.92
CA PRO A 27 -16.58 -2.76 -27.15
C PRO A 27 -15.81 -1.98 -28.23
N GLN A 28 -14.50 -2.22 -28.37
CA GLN A 28 -13.61 -1.52 -29.31
C GLN A 28 -13.83 -1.99 -30.76
N ARG A 29 -14.41 -3.19 -30.96
CA ARG A 29 -14.67 -3.77 -32.28
C ARG A 29 -15.74 -3.03 -33.07
N GLY A 30 -16.70 -2.39 -32.41
CA GLY A 30 -17.74 -1.58 -33.07
C GLY A 30 -17.26 -0.20 -33.52
N ILE A 31 -16.18 0.31 -32.91
CA ILE A 31 -15.68 1.69 -33.12
C ILE A 31 -14.72 1.75 -34.31
N VAL A 32 -13.91 0.72 -34.57
CA VAL A 32 -12.83 0.81 -35.58
C VAL A 32 -13.29 0.45 -36.99
N LEU A 33 -14.40 -0.28 -37.13
CA LEU A 33 -14.90 -0.77 -38.41
C LEU A 33 -16.37 -0.37 -38.57
N PRO A 34 -16.67 0.69 -39.34
CA PRO A 34 -18.03 0.91 -39.81
C PRO A 34 -18.46 -0.34 -40.57
N ASP A 35 -19.75 -0.69 -40.50
CA ASP A 35 -20.34 -1.85 -41.18
C ASP A 35 -20.35 -1.62 -42.71
N LEU A 36 -19.15 -1.62 -43.31
CA LEU A 36 -18.91 -1.50 -44.73
C LEU A 36 -19.13 -2.89 -45.32
N LYS A 37 -20.40 -3.24 -45.53
CA LYS A 37 -20.79 -4.46 -46.27
C LYS A 37 -20.00 -4.50 -47.57
N SER A 38 -19.25 -5.59 -47.82
CA SER A 38 -18.44 -5.72 -49.04
C SER A 38 -19.36 -5.63 -50.25
N ARG A 39 -19.33 -4.49 -50.93
CA ARG A 39 -20.07 -4.29 -52.19
C ARG A 39 -19.07 -4.37 -53.32
N ARG A 40 -19.44 -5.06 -54.40
CA ARG A 40 -18.73 -5.05 -55.69
C ARG A 40 -18.57 -3.64 -56.32
N ARG A 41 -19.02 -2.57 -55.65
CA ARG A 41 -18.94 -1.17 -56.08
C ARG A 41 -18.14 -0.36 -55.06
N LYS A 42 -17.27 0.53 -55.56
CA LYS A 42 -16.47 1.49 -54.76
C LYS A 42 -17.39 2.31 -53.84
N TYR A 43 -17.00 2.47 -52.57
CA TYR A 43 -17.67 3.36 -51.62
C TYR A 43 -17.55 4.82 -52.08
N LYS A 44 -18.56 5.65 -51.83
CA LYS A 44 -18.44 7.09 -52.08
C LYS A 44 -17.52 7.70 -51.02
N ALA A 45 -16.63 8.61 -51.44
CA ALA A 45 -15.69 9.28 -50.53
C ALA A 45 -16.40 9.96 -49.35
N ALA A 46 -17.56 10.59 -49.60
CA ALA A 46 -18.36 11.22 -48.55
C ALA A 46 -18.84 10.25 -47.45
N ASP A 47 -19.24 9.03 -47.82
CA ASP A 47 -19.71 8.03 -46.85
C ASP A 47 -18.54 7.54 -45.97
N VAL A 48 -17.35 7.43 -46.57
CA VAL A 48 -16.12 7.02 -45.88
C VAL A 48 -15.62 8.14 -44.94
N GLU A 49 -15.63 9.40 -45.41
CA GLU A 49 -15.27 10.55 -44.57
C GLU A 49 -16.22 10.71 -43.39
N GLN A 50 -17.53 10.53 -43.59
CA GLN A 50 -18.49 10.59 -42.50
C GLN A 50 -18.22 9.49 -41.47
N ALA A 51 -17.97 8.26 -41.93
CA ALA A 51 -17.63 7.17 -41.06
C ALA A 51 -16.37 7.46 -40.22
N PHE A 52 -15.31 8.03 -40.81
CA PHE A 52 -14.12 8.43 -40.05
C PHE A 52 -14.40 9.55 -39.03
N ARG A 53 -15.28 10.51 -39.34
CA ARG A 53 -15.69 11.55 -38.39
C ARG A 53 -16.47 10.97 -37.22
N ASP A 54 -17.37 10.03 -37.48
CA ASP A 54 -18.15 9.34 -36.45
C ASP A 54 -17.25 8.52 -35.52
N ILE A 55 -16.24 7.85 -36.07
CA ILE A 55 -15.22 7.12 -35.29
C ILE A 55 -14.42 8.08 -34.43
N ALA A 56 -13.96 9.21 -34.98
CA ALA A 56 -13.19 10.19 -34.23
C ALA A 56 -13.99 10.72 -33.02
N ALA A 57 -15.27 11.06 -33.22
CA ALA A 57 -16.16 11.49 -32.14
C ALA A 57 -16.33 10.40 -31.06
N GLN A 58 -16.55 9.14 -31.46
CA GLN A 58 -16.67 8.03 -30.52
C GLN A 58 -15.38 7.77 -29.73
N VAL A 59 -14.21 7.92 -30.36
CA VAL A 59 -12.92 7.79 -29.67
C VAL A 59 -12.73 8.90 -28.65
N ASP A 60 -13.07 10.15 -29.00
CA ASP A 60 -12.98 11.29 -28.08
C ASP A 60 -13.93 11.14 -26.87
N ASP A 61 -15.16 10.69 -27.11
CA ASP A 61 -16.14 10.41 -26.05
C ASP A 61 -15.66 9.28 -25.12
N TYR A 62 -15.08 8.22 -25.70
CA TYR A 62 -14.54 7.11 -24.93
C TYR A 62 -13.33 7.53 -24.10
N GLN A 63 -12.40 8.31 -24.68
CA GLN A 63 -11.26 8.87 -23.95
C GLN A 63 -11.71 9.75 -22.79
N THR A 64 -12.74 10.57 -23.01
CA THR A 64 -13.33 11.41 -21.95
C THR A 64 -13.90 10.56 -20.82
N THR A 65 -14.67 9.52 -21.16
CA THR A 65 -15.29 8.60 -20.18
C THR A 65 -14.23 7.87 -19.36
N VAL A 66 -13.25 7.25 -20.02
CA VAL A 66 -12.16 6.53 -19.36
C VAL A 66 -11.34 7.47 -18.47
N THR A 67 -11.08 8.69 -18.93
CA THR A 67 -10.35 9.69 -18.11
C THR A 67 -11.13 10.03 -16.84
N GLN A 68 -12.44 10.23 -16.94
CA GLN A 68 -13.29 10.50 -15.78
C GLN A 68 -13.34 9.33 -14.80
N GLU A 69 -13.48 8.09 -15.30
CA GLU A 69 -13.45 6.88 -14.46
C GLU A 69 -12.11 6.73 -13.72
N ILE A 70 -10.98 6.96 -14.42
CA ILE A 70 -9.65 6.92 -13.79
C ILE A 70 -9.53 7.99 -12.71
N LEU A 71 -10.00 9.22 -12.96
CA LEU A 71 -9.97 10.29 -11.96
C LEU A 71 -10.82 9.96 -10.74
N GLN A 72 -11.99 9.35 -10.92
CA GLN A 72 -12.84 8.90 -9.82
C GLN A 72 -12.17 7.79 -8.99
N LEU A 73 -11.57 6.79 -9.65
CA LEU A 73 -10.84 5.72 -8.96
C LEU A 73 -9.64 6.26 -8.18
N LEU A 74 -8.88 7.21 -8.75
CA LEU A 74 -7.77 7.86 -8.06
C LEU A 74 -8.26 8.66 -6.83
N ALA A 75 -9.37 9.39 -6.94
CA ALA A 75 -9.95 10.12 -5.82
C ALA A 75 -10.39 9.20 -4.68
N LEU A 76 -11.01 8.06 -5.00
CA LEU A 76 -11.37 7.03 -4.02
C LEU A 76 -10.13 6.45 -3.35
N LEU A 77 -9.11 6.10 -4.13
CA LEU A 77 -7.87 5.54 -3.61
C LEU A 77 -7.16 6.51 -2.65
N ILE A 78 -7.03 7.79 -3.02
CA ILE A 78 -6.41 8.81 -2.18
C ILE A 78 -7.17 8.96 -0.86
N THR A 79 -8.50 8.97 -0.92
CA THR A 79 -9.35 9.10 0.27
C THR A 79 -9.17 7.90 1.20
N GLU A 80 -9.18 6.68 0.67
CA GLU A 80 -9.05 5.48 1.48
C GLU A 80 -7.64 5.35 2.07
N VAL A 81 -6.60 5.65 1.29
CA VAL A 81 -5.21 5.67 1.79
C VAL A 81 -5.05 6.70 2.90
N HIS A 82 -5.64 7.90 2.75
CA HIS A 82 -5.59 8.92 3.79
C HIS A 82 -6.32 8.48 5.07
N ARG A 83 -7.50 7.87 4.92
CA ARG A 83 -8.27 7.32 6.04
C ARG A 83 -7.47 6.26 6.79
N GLU A 84 -6.96 5.26 6.07
CA GLU A 84 -6.20 4.15 6.63
C GLU A 84 -4.93 4.63 7.33
N THR A 85 -4.15 5.52 6.68
CA THR A 85 -2.92 6.08 7.27
C THR A 85 -3.22 6.84 8.56
N THR A 86 -4.32 7.60 8.59
CA THR A 86 -4.73 8.35 9.78
C THR A 86 -5.14 7.42 10.92
N THR A 87 -5.93 6.38 10.61
CA THR A 87 -6.34 5.37 11.60
C THR A 87 -5.14 4.62 12.16
N GLN A 88 -4.23 4.13 11.31
CA GLN A 88 -3.02 3.43 11.77
C GLN A 88 -2.15 4.32 12.66
N ARG A 89 -2.02 5.60 12.33
CA ARG A 89 -1.29 6.56 13.15
C ARG A 89 -1.94 6.73 14.53
N GLN A 90 -3.26 6.87 14.59
CA GLN A 90 -3.98 7.01 15.87
C GLN A 90 -3.83 5.76 16.74
N VAL A 91 -3.91 4.57 16.14
CA VAL A 91 -3.69 3.30 16.85
C VAL A 91 -2.27 3.23 17.40
N ALA A 92 -1.26 3.51 16.58
CA ALA A 92 0.13 3.50 17.03
C ALA A 92 0.41 4.52 18.14
N GLU A 93 -0.16 5.72 18.05
CA GLU A 93 -0.04 6.75 19.09
C GLU A 93 -0.69 6.29 20.42
N ALA A 94 -1.84 5.62 20.36
CA ALA A 94 -2.51 5.06 21.53
C ALA A 94 -1.69 3.93 22.16
N GLU A 95 -1.21 2.97 21.37
CA GLU A 95 -0.37 1.85 21.84
C GLU A 95 0.92 2.35 22.49
N ILE A 96 1.62 3.30 21.85
CA ILE A 96 2.84 3.90 22.42
C ILE A 96 2.54 4.59 23.75
N SER A 97 1.40 5.28 23.86
CA SER A 97 1.00 5.92 25.12
C SER A 97 0.73 4.91 26.23
N GLU A 98 0.03 3.82 25.91
CA GLU A 98 -0.25 2.74 26.85
C GLU A 98 1.04 2.07 27.34
N MET A 99 1.91 1.68 26.41
CA MET A 99 3.20 1.09 26.73
C MET A 99 4.08 2.00 27.60
N ARG A 100 4.05 3.32 27.38
CA ARG A 100 4.80 4.27 28.22
C ARG A 100 4.31 4.28 29.66
N GLU A 101 2.99 4.24 29.87
CA GLU A 101 2.42 4.19 31.22
C GLU A 101 2.68 2.84 31.88
N GLU A 102 2.67 1.75 31.13
CA GLU A 102 3.05 0.42 31.63
C GLU A 102 4.52 0.39 32.06
N ILE A 103 5.46 0.82 31.20
CA ILE A 103 6.89 0.90 31.53
C ILE A 103 7.13 1.76 32.77
N LYS A 104 6.42 2.88 32.91
CA LYS A 104 6.52 3.75 34.09
C LYS A 104 6.04 3.03 35.35
N ARG A 105 4.93 2.30 35.27
CA ARG A 105 4.38 1.52 36.39
C ARG A 105 5.31 0.39 36.79
N GLU A 106 5.80 -0.39 35.83
CA GLU A 106 6.75 -1.47 36.06
C GLU A 106 8.09 -0.95 36.62
N GLY A 107 8.62 0.13 36.05
CA GLY A 107 9.83 0.77 36.55
C GLY A 107 9.70 1.22 38.02
N ALA A 108 8.55 1.78 38.39
CA ALA A 108 8.28 2.14 39.78
C ALA A 108 8.23 0.92 40.71
N LEU A 109 7.64 -0.20 40.25
CA LEU A 109 7.60 -1.45 41.02
C LEU A 109 9.00 -2.03 41.22
N ILE A 110 9.83 -2.05 40.17
CA ILE A 110 11.22 -2.53 40.24
C ILE A 110 12.02 -1.71 41.25
N ILE A 111 11.95 -0.37 41.18
CA ILE A 111 12.66 0.51 42.11
C ILE A 111 12.19 0.27 43.55
N SER A 112 10.88 0.17 43.76
CA SER A 112 10.30 -0.09 45.09
C SER A 112 10.77 -1.42 45.67
N ASN A 113 10.80 -2.48 44.85
CA ASN A 113 11.29 -3.79 45.26
C ASN A 113 12.79 -3.75 45.59
N ALA A 114 13.60 -3.13 44.74
CA ALA A 114 15.04 -2.98 44.97
C ALA A 114 15.34 -2.19 46.25
N GLN A 115 14.58 -1.13 46.53
CA GLN A 115 14.69 -0.37 47.79
C GLN A 115 14.35 -1.23 49.00
N ARG A 116 13.29 -2.04 48.92
CA ARG A 116 12.91 -2.96 50.00
C ARG A 116 13.99 -4.01 50.25
N GLU A 117 14.56 -4.58 49.20
CA GLU A 117 15.65 -5.56 49.31
C GLU A 117 16.92 -4.94 49.89
N ALA A 118 17.28 -3.71 49.46
CA ALA A 118 18.42 -2.98 50.01
C ALA A 118 18.26 -2.73 51.52
N MET A 119 17.09 -2.25 51.96
CA MET A 119 16.81 -2.07 53.40
C MET A 119 16.88 -3.40 54.17
N SER A 120 16.40 -4.49 53.58
CA SER A 120 16.50 -5.82 54.21
C SER A 120 17.95 -6.28 54.34
N LEU A 121 18.78 -5.99 53.33
CA LEU A 121 20.20 -6.31 53.35
C LEU A 121 20.95 -5.49 54.41
N ASP A 122 20.67 -4.19 54.50
CA ASP A 122 21.28 -3.31 55.50
C ASP A 122 21.00 -3.82 56.93
N LEU A 123 19.76 -4.21 57.22
CA LEU A 123 19.38 -4.79 58.52
C LEU A 123 20.17 -6.07 58.81
N LYS A 124 20.32 -6.96 57.83
CA LYS A 124 21.12 -8.19 57.99
C LYS A 124 22.59 -7.88 58.21
N MET A 125 23.14 -6.87 57.54
CA MET A 125 24.53 -6.45 57.72
C MET A 125 24.77 -5.88 59.11
N ASP A 126 23.84 -5.09 59.65
CA ASP A 126 23.91 -4.59 61.02
C ASP A 126 23.84 -5.72 62.05
N GLU A 127 22.99 -6.73 61.83
CA GLU A 127 22.95 -7.92 62.67
C GLU A 127 24.27 -8.71 62.63
N ILE A 128 24.86 -8.89 61.45
CA ILE A 128 26.18 -9.54 61.30
C ILE A 128 27.25 -8.75 62.06
N ARG A 129 27.28 -7.41 61.94
CA ARG A 129 28.23 -6.56 62.67
C ARG A 129 28.04 -6.71 64.19
N ARG A 130 26.80 -6.73 64.67
CA ARG A 130 26.48 -6.95 66.08
C ARG A 130 26.99 -8.30 66.57
N LEU A 131 26.70 -9.38 65.84
CA LEU A 131 27.15 -10.73 66.17
C LEU A 131 28.69 -10.85 66.14
N ALA A 132 29.36 -10.24 65.16
CA ALA A 132 30.82 -10.24 65.07
C ALA A 132 31.47 -9.52 66.27
N ALA A 133 30.89 -8.41 66.72
CA ALA A 133 31.33 -7.71 67.92
C ALA A 133 31.11 -8.55 69.19
N GLU A 134 29.96 -9.23 69.29
CA GLU A 134 29.65 -10.14 70.40
C GLU A 134 30.64 -11.30 70.48
N VAL A 135 30.95 -11.94 69.35
CA VAL A 135 31.95 -13.02 69.25
C VAL A 135 33.34 -12.52 69.62
N THR A 136 33.74 -11.34 69.14
CA THR A 136 35.05 -10.75 69.45
C THR A 136 35.18 -10.44 70.94
N ASN A 137 34.15 -9.89 71.55
CA ASN A 137 34.12 -9.62 72.99
C ASN A 137 34.19 -10.91 73.81
N ALA A 138 33.48 -11.97 73.40
CA ALA A 138 33.55 -13.29 74.05
C ALA A 138 34.96 -13.91 73.93
N ALA A 139 35.59 -13.82 72.76
CA ALA A 139 36.96 -14.30 72.56
C ALA A 139 37.97 -13.54 73.45
N ASN A 140 37.83 -12.22 73.59
CA ASN A 140 38.71 -11.38 74.41
C ASN A 140 38.47 -11.51 75.93
N SER A 141 37.35 -12.09 76.35
CA SER A 141 37.02 -12.32 77.77
C SER A 141 37.33 -13.74 78.24
N THR A 142 37.90 -14.58 77.37
CA THR A 142 38.41 -15.91 77.73
C THR A 142 39.90 -15.80 78.10
N PRO A 143 40.33 -16.08 79.34
CA PRO A 143 41.75 -15.99 79.71
C PRO A 143 42.58 -17.04 78.97
N PRO A 144 43.85 -16.77 78.63
CA PRO A 144 44.73 -17.80 78.08
C PRO A 144 44.90 -18.90 79.14
N ALA A 145 44.67 -20.15 78.72
CA ALA A 145 44.85 -21.35 79.52
C ALA A 145 46.34 -21.61 79.85
#